data_AF-A0A7J5F5A6-F1
#
_entry.id   AF-A0A7J5F5A6-F1
#
_cell.length_a   1.000
_cell.length_b   1.000
_cell.length_c   1.000
_cell.angle_alpha   90.00
_cell.angle_beta   90.00
_cell.angle_gamma   90.00
#
_symmetry.space_group_name_H-M   'P 1'
#
loop_
_entity.id
_entity.type
_entity.pdbx_description
1 polymer ?
#
loop_
_entity_poly.entity_id
_entity_poly.type
_entity_poly.pdbx_seq_one_letter_code
_entity_poly.pdbx_strand_id
1 'polypeptide(L)'
;MPFAALSTLPWARIVARALSASLFILWGAFFVEHLTWFSTLLKNPPPAWVWFLSLMHFLLLVSYLVSMKWEKAGSVLMVVSAVTFFSFAAGINAVPFILVSILPVAAYSICWFRERTKTTPV
;
A
#
# COMPACT_ATOMS: atom_id res chain seq x y z
N MET A 1 -32.61 2.37 8.22
CA MET A 1 -31.30 2.94 7.87
C MET A 1 -30.89 2.36 6.51
N PRO A 2 -31.06 3.06 5.38
CA PRO A 2 -30.87 2.41 4.09
C PRO A 2 -29.38 2.35 3.73
N PHE A 3 -28.83 1.13 3.79
CA PHE A 3 -27.55 0.70 3.22
C PHE A 3 -27.62 0.66 1.67
N ALA A 4 -28.08 1.73 1.03
CA ALA A 4 -28.39 1.73 -0.41
C ALA A 4 -27.46 2.65 -1.23
N ALA A 5 -26.14 2.55 -1.03
CA ALA A 5 -25.15 3.24 -1.86
C ALA A 5 -23.92 2.38 -2.20
N LEU A 6 -24.09 1.05 -2.32
CA LEU A 6 -22.97 0.13 -2.61
C LEU A 6 -22.70 -0.11 -4.12
N SER A 7 -23.44 0.54 -5.03
CA SER A 7 -23.38 0.25 -6.49
C SER A 7 -22.58 1.27 -7.32
N THR A 8 -21.51 1.83 -6.76
CA THR A 8 -20.56 2.71 -7.48
C THR A 8 -19.36 1.90 -7.99
N LEU A 9 -19.52 1.35 -9.20
CA LEU A 9 -18.50 0.72 -10.06
C LEU A 9 -17.75 -0.46 -9.39
N PRO A 10 -18.35 -1.66 -9.36
CA PRO A 10 -17.70 -2.84 -8.81
C PRO A 10 -16.33 -3.08 -9.46
N TRP A 11 -16.17 -2.79 -10.76
CA TRP A 11 -14.92 -3.02 -11.47
C TRP A 11 -13.76 -2.19 -10.94
N ALA A 12 -13.95 -0.90 -10.59
CA ALA A 12 -12.84 -0.05 -10.15
C ALA A 12 -12.34 -0.48 -8.76
N ARG A 13 -13.27 -0.84 -7.87
CA ARG A 13 -12.97 -1.40 -6.55
C ARG A 13 -12.34 -2.79 -6.66
N ILE A 14 -12.78 -3.62 -7.61
CA ILE A 14 -12.18 -4.93 -7.91
C ILE A 14 -10.74 -4.73 -8.42
N VAL A 15 -10.52 -3.82 -9.37
CA VAL A 15 -9.18 -3.50 -9.89
C VAL A 15 -8.27 -3.00 -8.77
N ALA A 16 -8.74 -2.08 -7.92
CA ALA A 16 -7.96 -1.59 -6.79
C ALA A 16 -7.56 -2.73 -5.84
N ARG A 17 -8.50 -3.62 -5.49
CA ARG A 17 -8.23 -4.79 -4.63
C ARG A 17 -7.31 -5.80 -5.29
N ALA A 18 -7.47 -6.07 -6.58
CA ALA A 18 -6.59 -6.95 -7.35
C ALA A 18 -5.17 -6.39 -7.38
N LEU A 19 -5.00 -5.09 -7.66
CA LEU A 19 -3.71 -4.41 -7.61
C LEU A 19 -3.10 -4.47 -6.21
N SER A 20 -3.87 -4.20 -5.15
CA SER A 20 -3.39 -4.33 -3.77
C SER A 20 -2.94 -5.75 -3.47
N ALA A 21 -3.67 -6.77 -3.90
CA ALA A 21 -3.29 -8.17 -3.69
C ALA A 21 -2.01 -8.54 -4.46
N SER A 22 -1.91 -8.14 -5.74
CA SER A 22 -0.73 -8.39 -6.57
C SER A 22 0.51 -7.69 -6.01
N LEU A 23 0.39 -6.43 -5.59
CA LEU A 23 1.50 -5.67 -5.00
C LEU A 23 1.87 -6.19 -3.62
N PHE A 24 0.90 -6.64 -2.82
CA PHE A 24 1.17 -7.33 -1.56
C PHE A 24 2.02 -8.59 -1.77
N ILE A 25 1.70 -9.40 -2.78
CA ILE A 25 2.47 -10.60 -3.11
C ILE A 25 3.87 -10.22 -3.61
N LEU A 26 3.94 -9.28 -4.56
CA LEU A 26 5.21 -8.84 -5.17
C LEU A 26 6.16 -8.28 -4.11
N TRP A 27 5.74 -7.27 -3.36
CA TRP A 27 6.56 -6.65 -2.32
C TRP A 27 6.75 -7.59 -1.13
N GLY A 28 5.79 -8.47 -0.84
CA GLY A 28 5.91 -9.49 0.18
C GLY A 28 7.06 -10.46 -0.09
N ALA A 29 7.28 -10.85 -1.34
CA ALA A 29 8.43 -11.67 -1.72
C ALA A 29 9.76 -10.95 -1.44
N PHE A 30 9.87 -9.68 -1.82
CA PHE A 30 11.06 -8.87 -1.50
C PHE A 30 11.22 -8.68 0.01
N PHE A 31 10.13 -8.48 0.75
CA PHE A 31 10.20 -8.36 2.21
C PHE A 31 10.80 -9.61 2.85
N VAL A 32 10.35 -10.80 2.43
CA VAL A 32 10.92 -12.08 2.88
C VAL A 32 12.39 -12.20 2.53
N GLU A 33 12.80 -11.78 1.33
CA GLU A 33 14.22 -11.72 0.96
C GLU A 33 15.03 -10.80 1.89
N HIS A 34 14.48 -9.65 2.28
CA HIS A 34 15.13 -8.73 3.22
C HIS A 34 15.23 -9.29 4.64
N LEU A 35 14.41 -10.27 5.02
CA LEU A 35 14.56 -10.94 6.32
C LEU A 35 15.89 -11.71 6.44
N THR A 36 16.58 -11.98 5.33
CA THR A 36 17.92 -12.58 5.35
C THR A 36 18.94 -11.72 6.10
N TRP A 37 18.76 -10.39 6.15
CA TRP A 37 19.58 -9.49 6.97
C TRP A 37 19.53 -9.88 8.46
N PHE A 38 18.44 -10.47 8.91
CA PHE A 38 18.22 -10.87 10.31
C PHE A 38 18.67 -12.31 10.60
N SER A 39 19.20 -13.04 9.61
CA SER A 39 19.64 -14.44 9.79
C SER A 39 20.81 -14.59 10.76
N THR A 40 21.63 -13.54 10.95
CA THR A 40 22.82 -13.55 11.82
C THR A 40 22.72 -12.58 13.00
N LEU A 41 21.52 -12.38 13.56
CA LEU A 41 21.25 -11.43 14.65
C LEU A 41 22.25 -11.48 15.82
N LEU A 42 22.68 -12.68 16.24
CA LEU A 42 23.59 -12.86 17.38
C LEU A 42 25.06 -12.57 17.05
N LYS A 43 25.46 -12.69 15.79
CA LYS A 43 26.87 -12.54 15.36
C LYS A 43 27.15 -11.16 14.78
N ASN A 44 26.20 -10.62 14.03
CA ASN A 44 26.33 -9.31 13.39
C ASN A 44 24.93 -8.71 13.22
N PRO A 45 24.43 -7.97 14.24
CA PRO A 45 23.08 -7.41 14.18
C PRO A 45 22.99 -6.35 13.06
N PRO A 46 21.87 -6.30 12.32
CA PRO A 46 21.67 -5.27 11.31
C PRO A 46 21.76 -3.88 11.91
N PRO A 47 22.31 -2.90 11.16
CA PRO A 47 22.25 -1.50 11.55
C PRO A 47 20.81 -1.04 11.82
N ALA A 48 20.64 -0.06 12.72
CA ALA A 48 19.32 0.46 13.12
C ALA A 48 18.45 0.95 11.94
N TRP A 49 19.07 1.46 10.87
CA TRP A 49 18.34 1.89 9.68
C TRP A 49 17.68 0.71 8.94
N VAL A 50 18.27 -0.50 8.97
CA VAL A 50 17.68 -1.71 8.37
C VAL A 50 16.42 -2.12 9.12
N TRP A 51 16.41 -2.00 10.45
CA TRP A 51 15.22 -2.23 11.27
C TRP A 51 14.10 -1.25 10.92
N PHE A 52 14.42 0.03 10.81
CA PHE A 52 13.47 1.06 10.41
C PHE A 52 12.89 0.79 9.02
N LEU A 53 13.72 0.49 8.03
CA LEU A 53 13.25 0.17 6.68
C LEU A 53 12.42 -1.12 6.64
N SER A 54 12.78 -2.13 7.43
CA SER A 54 12.00 -3.36 7.54
C SER A 54 10.62 -3.08 8.13
N LEU A 55 10.52 -2.23 9.15
CA LEU A 55 9.25 -1.79 9.70
C LEU A 55 8.42 -1.01 8.67
N MET A 56 9.02 -0.08 7.92
CA MET A 56 8.32 0.69 6.90
C MET A 56 7.83 -0.20 5.75
N HIS A 57 8.64 -1.18 5.33
CA HIS A 57 8.23 -2.16 4.32
C HIS A 57 7.08 -3.03 4.84
N PHE A 58 7.14 -3.49 6.09
CA PHE A 58 6.04 -4.23 6.70
C PHE A 58 4.75 -3.41 6.77
N LEU A 59 4.83 -2.13 7.15
CA LEU A 59 3.68 -1.22 7.14
C LEU A 59 3.10 -1.03 5.74
N LEU A 60 3.94 -0.98 4.71
CA LEU A 60 3.50 -0.97 3.31
C LEU A 60 2.69 -2.24 2.98
N LEU A 61 3.15 -3.43 3.39
CA LEU A 61 2.41 -4.67 3.19
C LEU A 61 1.06 -4.67 3.94
N VAL A 62 1.06 -4.26 5.21
CA VAL A 62 -0.16 -4.14 6.01
C VAL A 62 -1.13 -3.15 5.36
N SER A 63 -0.64 -2.06 4.77
CA SER A 63 -1.48 -1.07 4.10
C SER A 63 -2.29 -1.66 2.94
N TYR A 64 -1.72 -2.58 2.16
CA TYR A 64 -2.43 -3.27 1.08
C TYR A 64 -3.60 -4.09 1.63
N LEU A 65 -3.39 -4.82 2.73
CA LEU A 65 -4.44 -5.61 3.38
C LEU A 65 -5.51 -4.72 4.01
N VAL A 66 -5.09 -3.67 4.74
CA VAL A 66 -6.00 -2.70 5.37
C VAL A 66 -6.86 -2.02 4.31
N SER A 67 -6.29 -1.69 3.14
CA SER A 67 -7.03 -1.03 2.05
C SER A 67 -8.20 -1.86 1.50
N MET A 68 -8.18 -3.19 1.66
CA MET A 68 -9.27 -4.05 1.19
C MET A 68 -10.57 -3.85 1.97
N LYS A 69 -10.47 -3.53 3.27
CA LYS A 69 -11.62 -3.29 4.16
C LYS A 69 -11.82 -1.81 4.48
N TRP A 70 -10.74 -1.07 4.70
CA TRP A 70 -10.73 0.34 5.06
C TRP A 70 -9.95 1.14 4.02
N GLU A 71 -10.57 1.38 2.87
CA GLU A 71 -9.92 1.92 1.67
C GLU A 71 -9.12 3.21 1.95
N LYS A 72 -9.72 4.18 2.64
CA LYS A 72 -9.09 5.48 2.93
C LYS A 72 -7.90 5.35 3.88
N ALA A 73 -8.09 4.68 5.02
CA ALA A 73 -7.05 4.50 6.02
C ALA A 73 -5.87 3.69 5.45
N GLY A 74 -6.17 2.60 4.73
CA GLY A 74 -5.17 1.81 4.04
C GLY A 74 -4.43 2.60 2.97
N SER A 75 -5.12 3.44 2.20
CA SER A 75 -4.48 4.28 1.17
C SER A 75 -3.54 5.33 1.76
N VAL A 76 -3.93 6.01 2.85
CA VAL A 76 -3.06 6.97 3.54
C VAL A 76 -1.81 6.27 4.06
N LEU A 77 -1.99 5.13 4.74
CA LEU A 77 -0.87 4.33 5.23
C LEU A 77 0.04 3.88 4.08
N MET A 78 -0.53 3.47 2.95
CA MET A 78 0.20 3.02 1.75
C MET A 78 1.06 4.13 1.17
N VAL A 79 0.53 5.35 1.01
CA VAL A 79 1.30 6.49 0.51
C VAL A 79 2.44 6.84 1.46
N VAL A 80 2.16 6.98 2.76
CA VAL A 80 3.17 7.36 3.76
C VAL A 80 4.28 6.30 3.83
N SER A 81 3.91 5.03 3.92
CA SER A 81 4.88 3.92 3.99
C SER A 81 5.67 3.75 2.70
N ALA A 82 5.04 3.82 1.52
CA ALA A 82 5.73 3.73 0.23
C ALA A 82 6.73 4.87 0.03
N VAL A 83 6.30 6.13 0.25
CA VAL A 83 7.18 7.30 0.12
C VAL A 83 8.34 7.18 1.07
N THR A 84 8.09 6.86 2.34
CA THR A 84 9.15 6.73 3.34
C THR A 84 10.11 5.60 2.97
N PHE A 85 9.61 4.38 2.74
CA PHE A 85 10.45 3.22 2.46
C PHE A 85 11.31 3.40 1.20
N PHE A 86 10.70 3.71 0.05
CA PHE A 86 11.42 3.76 -1.22
C PHE A 86 12.36 4.96 -1.34
N SER A 87 12.09 6.07 -0.65
CA SER A 87 13.01 7.22 -0.64
C SER A 87 14.36 6.88 -0.02
N PHE A 88 14.39 5.95 0.94
CA PHE A 88 15.62 5.52 1.60
C PHE A 88 16.17 4.20 1.03
N ALA A 89 15.32 3.32 0.48
CA ALA A 89 15.72 1.99 0.06
C ALA A 89 16.09 1.87 -1.44
N ALA A 90 15.48 2.66 -2.32
CA ALA A 90 15.50 2.37 -3.76
C ALA A 90 16.42 3.27 -4.61
N GLY A 91 17.07 4.28 -4.01
CA GLY A 91 17.99 5.17 -4.72
C GLY A 91 17.35 5.82 -5.94
N ILE A 92 17.97 5.67 -7.12
CA ILE A 92 17.44 6.22 -8.39
C ILE A 92 16.06 5.67 -8.76
N ASN A 93 15.70 4.49 -8.26
CA ASN A 93 14.41 3.84 -8.53
C ASN A 93 13.31 4.24 -7.53
N ALA A 94 13.57 5.17 -6.61
CA ALA A 94 12.59 5.59 -5.61
C ALA A 94 11.28 6.06 -6.23
N VAL A 95 11.34 7.01 -7.18
CA VAL A 95 10.15 7.57 -7.83
C VAL A 95 9.31 6.50 -8.54
N PRO A 96 9.86 5.68 -9.47
CA PRO A 96 9.05 4.66 -10.14
C PRO A 96 8.46 3.64 -9.17
N PHE A 97 9.18 3.21 -8.13
CA PHE A 97 8.64 2.25 -7.16
C PHE A 97 7.53 2.85 -6.29
N ILE A 98 7.63 4.12 -5.90
CA ILE A 98 6.54 4.82 -5.21
C ILE A 98 5.30 4.86 -6.11
N LEU A 99 5.45 5.30 -7.36
CA LEU A 99 4.34 5.42 -8.30
C LEU A 99 3.62 4.10 -8.53
N VAL A 100 4.37 3.01 -8.74
CA VAL A 100 3.80 1.67 -8.88
C VAL A 100 3.10 1.23 -7.59
N SER A 101 3.70 1.50 -6.44
CA SER A 101 3.19 1.05 -5.14
C SER A 101 1.89 1.72 -4.73
N ILE A 102 1.63 2.94 -5.20
CA ILE A 102 0.40 3.70 -4.90
C ILE A 102 -0.67 3.58 -6.00
N LEU A 103 -0.48 2.76 -7.03
CA LEU A 103 -1.49 2.52 -8.07
C LEU A 103 -2.89 2.15 -7.51
N PRO A 104 -3.02 1.30 -6.46
CA PRO A 104 -4.33 1.02 -5.88
C PRO A 104 -5.03 2.28 -5.35
N VAL A 105 -4.27 3.24 -4.82
CA VAL A 105 -4.80 4.50 -4.26
C VAL A 105 -5.46 5.33 -5.35
N ALA A 106 -4.88 5.39 -6.55
CA ALA A 106 -5.48 6.08 -7.69
C ALA A 106 -6.83 5.46 -8.06
N ALA A 107 -6.90 4.12 -8.11
CA ALA A 107 -8.14 3.40 -8.41
C ALA A 107 -9.22 3.62 -7.33
N TYR A 108 -8.86 3.55 -6.04
CA TYR A 108 -9.76 3.86 -4.93
C TYR A 108 -10.26 5.32 -4.97
N SER A 109 -9.39 6.26 -5.33
CA SER A 109 -9.74 7.68 -5.42
C SER A 109 -10.83 7.92 -6.46
N ILE A 110 -10.78 7.25 -7.61
CA ILE A 110 -11.82 7.34 -8.65
C ILE A 110 -13.19 6.89 -8.10
N CYS A 111 -13.24 5.83 -7.29
CA CYS A 111 -14.46 5.40 -6.63
C CYS A 111 -15.02 6.49 -5.70
N TRP A 112 -14.17 7.09 -4.86
CA TRP A 112 -14.60 8.12 -3.90
C TRP A 112 -15.11 9.40 -4.56
N PHE A 113 -14.44 9.86 -5.63
CA PHE A 113 -14.89 11.06 -6.35
C PHE A 113 -16.27 10.87 -6.96
N ARG A 114 -16.53 9.69 -7.56
CA ARG A 114 -17.82 9.38 -8.18
C ARG A 114 -18.94 9.11 -7.18
N GLU A 115 -18.61 8.61 -5.99
CA GLU A 115 -19.57 8.50 -4.88
C GLU A 115 -20.02 9.89 -4.41
N ARG A 116 -19.09 10.85 -4.26
CA ARG A 116 -19.42 12.22 -3.85
C ARG A 116 -20.35 12.96 -4.82
N THR A 117 -20.14 12.80 -6.13
CA THR A 117 -20.98 13.44 -7.16
C THR A 117 -22.41 12.91 -7.19
N LYS A 118 -22.66 11.67 -6.71
CA LYS A 118 -24.03 11.12 -6.63
C LYS A 118 -24.80 11.59 -5.40
N THR A 119 -24.10 11.96 -4.33
CA THR A 119 -24.69 12.39 -3.05
C THR A 119 -25.00 13.89 -2.98
N THR A 120 -24.65 14.66 -4.01
CA THR A 120 -25.02 16.08 -4.14
C THR A 120 -26.13 16.20 -5.19
N PRO A 121 -27.42 16.15 -4.82
CA PRO A 121 -28.46 16.62 -5.72
C PRO A 121 -28.33 18.13 -5.86
N VAL A 122 -28.30 18.61 -7.10
CA VAL A 122 -28.47 20.05 -7.43
C VAL A 122 -29.89 20.46 -7.10
#